data_AF-A0A7X7RMS1-F1
#
_entry.id   AF-A0A7X7RMS1-F1
#
_cell.length_a   1.000
_cell.length_b   1.000
_cell.length_c   1.000
_cell.angle_alpha   90.00
_cell.angle_beta   90.00
_cell.angle_gamma   90.00
#
_symmetry.space_group_name_H-M   'P 1'
#
loop_
_entity.id
_entity.type
_entity.pdbx_description
1 polymer ?
#
loop_
_entity_poly.entity_id
_entity_poly.type
_entity_poly.pdbx_seq_one_letter_code
_entity_poly.pdbx_strand_id
1 'polypeptide(L)'
;MKIGVTGVLMALSALAVRADVAFGPVKNYPNLGFMMPGLARAVSEPLPMPRARAFLLTGGEALAREDRFDPYELWYGSQCCGRWRDAAGNRLILGRVAQRLPVFDDDLVSRASFDLRLRGTAYEVDPRERAQINEWVATFAGVPVYEPEALKINRFALEEVLAYPCGEAGTLVYAFRPRRVGNAPSPGWFAAVLHAAGAPDAAVLREAFEEGFVAALALPSRLEKEEGVEATEVSVMRTGEKAPDQPNHPVRVEARRSVENYDDWWFAETDGYIILSDVHTEVGTSLIRDLKETLPALRRAYERLVPPLTREPEVALLRLFAGRDDYARYVGEAHAWSSGMWMPARRELVLYQQANREAMMQIVRHEAFHQYLSHATCMLGAAPWLNEGHACLFEHAQVDDKGHVTLPEDPERAPVLLENLETAVALLPYLLQTDYEAFYDGTQAGRRLKYAMAWGLAYYLHKGVPLERDPPHARVLDDYLTALGVSHDQHAATQLAFAEVEMEAFQAAFRDFWLRRRDEAQRVDPLE
;
A
#
# COMPACT_ATOMS: atom_id res chain seq x y z
N MET A 1 -60.56 -47.36 -10.59
CA MET A 1 -60.82 -47.23 -9.13
C MET A 1 -60.04 -48.33 -8.42
N LYS A 2 -59.28 -48.12 -7.35
CA LYS A 2 -59.12 -46.92 -6.51
C LYS A 2 -57.68 -46.37 -6.57
N ILE A 3 -57.54 -45.05 -6.38
CA ILE A 3 -56.25 -44.37 -6.25
C ILE A 3 -55.81 -44.50 -4.78
N GLY A 4 -54.59 -44.98 -4.54
CA GLY A 4 -53.95 -44.92 -3.23
C GLY A 4 -52.88 -43.84 -3.23
N VAL A 5 -53.16 -42.69 -2.60
CA VAL A 5 -52.18 -41.60 -2.46
C VAL A 5 -51.34 -41.84 -1.21
N THR A 6 -50.11 -42.32 -1.38
CA THR A 6 -49.12 -42.35 -0.29
C THR A 6 -48.37 -41.02 -0.31
N GLY A 7 -48.82 -40.05 0.49
CA GLY A 7 -48.13 -38.77 0.63
C GLY A 7 -46.81 -38.93 1.37
N VAL A 8 -45.68 -38.87 0.68
CA VAL A 8 -44.38 -38.66 1.31
C VAL A 8 -44.22 -37.17 1.57
N LEU A 9 -44.39 -36.78 2.84
CA LEU A 9 -44.13 -35.43 3.29
C LEU A 9 -42.60 -35.23 3.34
N MET A 10 -42.00 -34.73 2.25
CA MET A 10 -40.62 -34.23 2.32
C MET A 10 -40.61 -32.95 3.16
N ALA A 11 -40.27 -33.10 4.44
CA ALA A 11 -39.85 -32.00 5.28
C ALA A 11 -38.52 -31.46 4.73
N LEU A 12 -38.60 -30.45 3.88
CA LEU A 12 -37.47 -29.58 3.57
C LEU A 12 -37.13 -28.80 4.83
N SER A 13 -36.26 -29.39 5.66
CA SER A 13 -35.58 -28.69 6.74
C SER A 13 -34.78 -27.55 6.11
N ALA A 14 -35.31 -26.34 6.17
CA ALA A 14 -34.54 -25.15 5.87
C ALA A 14 -33.37 -25.10 6.84
N LEU A 15 -32.17 -25.37 6.34
CA LEU A 15 -30.92 -25.09 7.04
C LEU A 15 -30.83 -23.57 7.17
N ALA A 16 -31.37 -23.05 8.27
CA ALA A 16 -31.14 -21.68 8.68
C ALA A 16 -29.62 -21.52 8.85
N VAL A 17 -29.02 -20.76 7.95
CA VAL A 17 -27.63 -20.33 8.07
C VAL A 17 -27.55 -19.47 9.33
N ARG A 18 -27.05 -20.05 10.42
CA ARG A 18 -26.74 -19.28 11.62
C ARG A 18 -25.67 -18.25 11.27
N ALA A 19 -25.77 -17.06 11.85
CA ALA A 19 -24.64 -16.14 11.88
C ALA A 19 -23.48 -16.86 12.57
N ASP A 20 -22.43 -17.20 11.82
CA ASP A 20 -21.20 -17.79 12.37
C ASP A 20 -20.27 -16.68 12.92
N VAL A 21 -20.90 -15.65 13.51
CA VAL A 21 -20.24 -14.53 14.18
C VAL A 21 -20.00 -14.93 15.63
N ALA A 22 -18.74 -15.05 15.99
CA ALA A 22 -18.31 -15.34 17.35
C ALA A 22 -17.24 -14.34 17.80
N PHE A 23 -17.13 -14.14 19.11
CA PHE A 23 -16.16 -13.22 19.71
C PHE A 23 -15.08 -14.00 20.48
N GLY A 24 -13.84 -13.51 20.38
CA GLY A 24 -12.68 -14.06 21.07
C GLY A 24 -12.58 -13.59 22.53
N PRO A 25 -11.45 -13.87 23.20
CA PRO A 25 -11.18 -13.30 24.51
C PRO A 25 -11.07 -11.78 24.44
N VAL A 26 -11.45 -11.11 25.54
CA VAL A 26 -11.25 -9.67 25.71
C VAL A 26 -9.75 -9.38 25.80
N LYS A 27 -9.26 -8.44 24.98
CA LYS A 27 -7.90 -7.92 25.02
C LYS A 27 -7.91 -6.44 25.46
N ASN A 28 -6.82 -5.96 26.06
CA ASN A 28 -6.62 -4.52 26.31
C ASN A 28 -6.08 -3.82 25.06
N TYR A 29 -6.53 -2.60 24.79
CA TYR A 29 -6.03 -1.76 23.70
C TYR A 29 -5.57 -0.42 24.28
N PRO A 30 -4.27 -0.27 24.64
CA PRO A 30 -3.75 0.91 25.36
C PRO A 30 -4.06 2.24 24.65
N ASN A 31 -3.87 2.29 23.33
CA ASN A 31 -4.12 3.45 22.48
C ASN A 31 -5.61 3.87 22.43
N LEU A 32 -6.53 2.95 22.72
CA LEU A 32 -7.98 3.19 22.78
C LEU A 32 -8.48 3.49 24.20
N GLY A 33 -7.77 3.00 25.22
CA GLY A 33 -8.07 3.24 26.64
C GLY A 33 -9.20 2.37 27.20
N PHE A 34 -9.59 1.31 26.49
CA PHE A 34 -10.57 0.32 26.94
C PHE A 34 -10.21 -1.09 26.45
N MET A 35 -10.89 -2.10 27.00
CA MET A 35 -10.73 -3.50 26.61
C MET A 35 -11.95 -3.98 25.82
N MET A 36 -11.72 -4.78 24.78
CA MET A 36 -12.78 -5.36 23.95
C MET A 36 -12.39 -6.74 23.42
N PRO A 37 -13.35 -7.61 23.07
CA PRO A 37 -13.05 -8.80 22.30
C PRO A 37 -12.96 -8.49 20.81
N GLY A 38 -12.04 -9.15 20.11
CA GLY A 38 -12.06 -9.21 18.65
C GLY A 38 -13.04 -10.28 18.14
N LEU A 39 -13.27 -10.30 16.82
CA LEU A 39 -13.92 -11.45 16.16
C LEU A 39 -13.07 -12.72 16.36
N ALA A 40 -13.72 -13.86 16.59
CA ALA A 40 -13.06 -15.11 16.92
C ALA A 40 -12.24 -15.65 15.74
N ARG A 41 -10.92 -15.82 15.93
CA ARG A 41 -9.97 -16.22 14.88
C ARG A 41 -9.90 -15.24 13.70
N ALA A 42 -10.17 -13.96 13.94
CA ALA A 42 -9.96 -12.92 12.97
C ALA A 42 -8.48 -12.55 12.82
N VAL A 43 -8.13 -12.12 11.60
CA VAL A 43 -6.87 -11.43 11.28
C VAL A 43 -7.11 -9.93 11.26
N SER A 44 -6.07 -9.16 11.56
CA SER A 44 -6.11 -7.70 11.41
C SER A 44 -6.14 -7.31 9.93
N GLU A 45 -6.95 -6.31 9.57
CA GLU A 45 -7.15 -5.84 8.19
C GLU A 45 -6.79 -4.35 8.07
N PRO A 46 -5.50 -3.96 8.13
CA PRO A 46 -5.05 -2.56 8.09
C PRO A 46 -5.74 -1.72 7.02
N LEU A 47 -6.02 -0.45 7.38
CA LEU A 47 -6.56 0.48 6.41
C LEU A 47 -5.49 0.80 5.36
N PRO A 48 -5.81 0.72 4.05
CA PRO A 48 -4.89 1.16 3.03
C PRO A 48 -4.62 2.66 3.11
N MET A 49 -3.44 3.07 2.63
CA MET A 49 -3.12 4.50 2.48
C MET A 49 -4.16 5.21 1.59
N PRO A 50 -4.64 6.42 1.96
CA PRO A 50 -5.56 7.21 1.14
C PRO A 50 -5.04 7.44 -0.28
N ARG A 51 -5.95 7.43 -1.25
CA ARG A 51 -5.61 7.57 -2.67
C ARG A 51 -5.16 9.00 -3.00
N ALA A 52 -3.88 9.12 -3.34
CA ALA A 52 -3.21 10.34 -3.75
C ALA A 52 -3.24 10.50 -5.27
N ARG A 53 -3.88 11.58 -5.75
CA ARG A 53 -3.71 12.10 -7.11
C ARG A 53 -2.64 13.18 -7.10
N ALA A 54 -1.59 12.99 -7.90
CA ALA A 54 -0.57 14.01 -8.07
C ALA A 54 -1.06 15.16 -8.94
N PHE A 55 -0.74 16.38 -8.55
CA PHE A 55 -0.88 17.59 -9.34
C PHE A 55 0.50 18.25 -9.46
N LEU A 56 0.86 18.68 -10.66
CA LEU A 56 2.07 19.47 -10.90
C LEU A 56 1.73 20.96 -10.79
N LEU A 57 2.43 21.66 -9.90
CA LEU A 57 2.26 23.09 -9.70
C LEU A 57 3.23 23.87 -10.59
N THR A 58 2.76 24.34 -11.73
CA THR A 58 3.52 25.18 -12.66
C THR A 58 3.53 26.65 -12.20
N GLY A 59 4.21 26.93 -11.09
CA GLY A 59 4.19 28.23 -10.40
C GLY A 59 5.55 28.87 -10.11
N GLY A 60 6.66 28.23 -10.50
CA GLY A 60 8.03 28.72 -10.28
C GLY A 60 9.02 28.08 -11.25
N GLU A 61 10.33 28.32 -11.05
CA GLU A 61 11.40 27.79 -11.93
C GLU A 61 11.63 26.28 -11.81
N ALA A 62 10.99 25.61 -10.85
CA ALA A 62 11.11 24.17 -10.59
C ALA A 62 9.75 23.47 -10.57
N LEU A 63 9.72 22.20 -10.99
CA LEU A 63 8.55 21.32 -10.83
C LEU A 63 8.32 21.02 -9.35
N ALA A 64 7.11 21.30 -8.87
CA ALA A 64 6.66 20.93 -7.53
C ALA A 64 5.43 20.02 -7.64
N ARG A 65 5.39 18.95 -6.84
CA ARG A 65 4.28 17.98 -6.81
C ARG A 65 3.41 18.20 -5.59
N GLU A 66 2.13 18.49 -5.78
CA GLU A 66 1.13 18.46 -4.71
C GLU A 66 0.29 17.19 -4.81
N ASP A 67 0.34 16.35 -3.79
CA ASP A 67 -0.57 15.22 -3.66
C ASP A 67 -1.91 15.68 -3.05
N ARG A 68 -3.00 15.42 -3.78
CA ARG A 68 -4.37 15.69 -3.36
C ARG A 68 -5.16 14.41 -3.20
N PHE A 69 -6.10 14.42 -2.26
CA PHE A 69 -6.81 13.26 -1.75
C PHE A 69 -8.31 13.54 -1.64
N ASP A 70 -9.10 12.48 -1.66
CA ASP A 70 -10.50 12.53 -1.26
C ASP A 70 -10.58 12.93 0.24
N PRO A 71 -11.31 14.01 0.62
CA PRO A 71 -11.51 14.40 2.01
C PRO A 71 -12.07 13.29 2.89
N TYR A 72 -12.91 12.40 2.35
CA TYR A 72 -13.48 11.27 3.08
C TYR A 72 -12.43 10.19 3.34
N GLU A 73 -11.54 9.85 2.40
CA GLU A 73 -10.48 8.87 2.68
C GLU A 73 -9.50 9.39 3.74
N LEU A 74 -9.11 10.67 3.69
CA LEU A 74 -8.30 11.31 4.74
C LEU A 74 -9.03 11.33 6.09
N TRP A 75 -10.30 11.72 6.10
CA TRP A 75 -11.11 11.76 7.32
C TRP A 75 -11.29 10.37 7.92
N TYR A 76 -11.71 9.39 7.12
CA TYR A 76 -11.92 8.01 7.56
C TYR A 76 -10.62 7.41 8.10
N GLY A 77 -9.47 7.63 7.45
CA GLY A 77 -8.16 7.27 8.00
C GLY A 77 -7.84 7.98 9.32
N SER A 78 -8.21 9.26 9.45
CA SER A 78 -8.06 10.04 10.68
C SER A 78 -9.02 9.64 11.82
N GLN A 79 -10.07 8.86 11.54
CA GLN A 79 -11.12 8.48 12.48
C GLN A 79 -11.11 6.96 12.83
N CYS A 80 -10.73 6.11 11.88
CA CYS A 80 -10.64 4.66 12.05
C CYS A 80 -9.56 4.31 13.09
N CYS A 81 -9.85 3.32 13.93
CA CYS A 81 -8.96 2.77 14.95
C CYS A 81 -8.51 1.34 14.63
N GLY A 82 -9.37 0.53 14.00
CA GLY A 82 -8.98 -0.82 13.62
C GLY A 82 -10.07 -1.56 12.87
N ARG A 83 -9.67 -2.61 12.16
CA ARG A 83 -10.50 -3.48 11.34
C ARG A 83 -10.02 -4.91 11.52
N TRP A 84 -10.95 -5.83 11.74
CA TRP A 84 -10.67 -7.26 11.90
C TRP A 84 -11.61 -8.06 11.02
N ARG A 85 -11.09 -9.11 10.40
CA ARG A 85 -11.88 -9.98 9.50
C ARG A 85 -11.66 -11.45 9.85
N ASP A 86 -12.73 -12.21 10.04
CA ASP A 86 -12.65 -13.64 10.28
C ASP A 86 -12.63 -14.48 8.98
N ALA A 87 -12.47 -15.79 9.14
CA ALA A 87 -12.42 -16.75 8.03
C ALA A 87 -13.78 -16.93 7.31
N ALA A 88 -14.90 -16.54 7.91
CA ALA A 88 -16.21 -16.52 7.26
C ALA A 88 -16.41 -15.23 6.44
N GLY A 89 -15.52 -14.25 6.59
CA GLY A 89 -15.60 -12.95 5.92
C GLY A 89 -16.37 -11.90 6.72
N ASN A 90 -16.77 -12.18 7.97
CA ASN A 90 -17.34 -11.16 8.83
C ASN A 90 -16.28 -10.10 9.14
N ARG A 91 -16.66 -8.83 9.18
CA ARG A 91 -15.77 -7.69 9.44
C ARG A 91 -16.26 -6.87 10.62
N LEU A 92 -15.39 -6.63 11.59
CA LEU A 92 -15.60 -5.66 12.66
C LEU A 92 -14.70 -4.44 12.40
N ILE A 93 -15.31 -3.26 12.37
CA ILE A 93 -14.64 -1.97 12.17
C ILE A 93 -14.88 -1.13 13.42
N LEU A 94 -13.82 -0.51 13.95
CA LEU A 94 -13.89 0.42 15.06
C LEU A 94 -13.38 1.80 14.64
N GLY A 95 -14.12 2.86 14.98
CA GLY A 95 -13.70 4.25 14.82
C GLY A 95 -13.86 5.05 16.12
N ARG A 96 -13.08 6.12 16.27
CA ARG A 96 -13.16 7.07 17.39
C ARG A 96 -13.86 8.35 16.94
N VAL A 97 -14.95 8.69 17.61
CA VAL A 97 -15.71 9.92 17.37
C VAL A 97 -14.91 11.11 17.90
N ALA A 98 -14.18 11.78 17.02
CA ALA A 98 -13.34 12.93 17.37
C ALA A 98 -13.65 14.19 16.53
N GLN A 99 -13.74 14.03 15.21
CA GLN A 99 -13.92 15.14 14.27
C GLN A 99 -14.99 14.78 13.23
N ARG A 100 -15.88 15.72 12.90
CA ARG A 100 -16.83 15.65 11.78
C ARG A 100 -16.09 15.76 10.46
N LEU A 101 -16.65 15.20 9.39
CA LEU A 101 -16.09 15.31 8.04
C LEU A 101 -16.06 16.78 7.60
N PRO A 102 -14.88 17.37 7.28
CA PRO A 102 -14.84 18.75 6.82
C PRO A 102 -15.32 18.89 5.38
N VAL A 103 -16.09 19.95 5.12
CA VAL A 103 -16.62 20.28 3.79
C VAL A 103 -15.65 21.19 3.05
N PHE A 104 -15.40 20.88 1.78
CA PHE A 104 -14.58 21.64 0.84
C PHE A 104 -15.35 21.89 -0.45
N ASP A 105 -14.94 22.92 -1.20
CA ASP A 105 -15.54 23.24 -2.51
C ASP A 105 -14.98 22.37 -3.65
N ASP A 106 -13.79 21.80 -3.45
CA ASP A 106 -13.11 20.88 -4.37
C ASP A 106 -13.27 19.41 -3.93
N ASP A 107 -13.48 18.50 -4.89
CA ASP A 107 -13.53 17.04 -4.65
C ASP A 107 -12.21 16.45 -4.11
N LEU A 108 -11.08 17.13 -4.35
CA LEU A 108 -9.74 16.67 -3.98
C LEU A 108 -8.94 17.79 -3.32
N VAL A 109 -8.43 17.53 -2.12
CA VAL A 109 -7.74 18.50 -1.28
C VAL A 109 -6.31 18.09 -0.98
N SER A 110 -5.40 19.05 -0.83
CA SER A 110 -4.07 18.76 -0.30
C SER A 110 -4.14 18.44 1.19
N ARG A 111 -3.25 17.57 1.67
CA ARG A 111 -3.23 17.16 3.09
C ARG A 111 -3.04 18.36 4.03
N ALA A 112 -2.24 19.35 3.65
CA ALA A 112 -2.03 20.55 4.46
C ALA A 112 -3.32 21.37 4.65
N SER A 113 -4.10 21.55 3.58
CA SER A 113 -5.41 22.21 3.63
C SER A 113 -6.44 21.39 4.41
N PHE A 114 -6.41 20.07 4.28
CA PHE A 114 -7.26 19.17 5.05
C PHE A 114 -6.95 19.25 6.56
N ASP A 115 -5.70 19.06 6.96
CA ASP A 115 -5.26 19.09 8.36
C ASP A 115 -5.48 20.46 9.02
N LEU A 116 -5.37 21.55 8.25
CA LEU A 116 -5.71 22.88 8.73
C LEU A 116 -7.21 23.02 9.01
N ARG A 117 -8.07 22.52 8.11
CA ARG A 117 -9.52 22.60 8.26
C ARG A 117 -10.04 21.67 9.36
N LEU A 118 -9.56 20.44 9.43
CA LEU A 118 -9.94 19.43 10.43
C LEU A 118 -9.65 19.90 11.87
N ARG A 119 -8.61 20.72 12.08
CA ARG A 119 -8.29 21.30 13.39
C ARG A 119 -9.19 22.49 13.79
N GLY A 120 -10.13 22.90 12.95
CA GLY A 120 -11.09 23.95 13.27
C GLY A 120 -12.15 23.46 14.27
N THR A 121 -12.41 24.23 15.33
CA THR A 121 -13.37 23.88 16.39
C THR A 121 -14.81 23.66 15.92
N ALA A 122 -15.16 24.07 14.69
CA ALA A 122 -16.46 23.78 14.06
C ALA A 122 -16.64 22.30 13.66
N TYR A 123 -15.53 21.55 13.55
CA TYR A 123 -15.52 20.12 13.21
C TYR A 123 -15.28 19.22 14.42
N GLU A 124 -14.80 19.75 15.55
CA GLU A 124 -14.67 18.98 16.79
C GLU A 124 -16.04 18.49 17.25
N VAL A 125 -16.17 17.19 17.54
CA VAL A 125 -17.42 16.63 18.06
C VAL A 125 -17.50 16.88 19.56
N ASP A 126 -18.49 17.66 20.02
CA ASP A 126 -18.81 17.73 21.45
C ASP A 126 -19.36 16.36 21.88
N PRO A 127 -18.69 15.63 22.81
CA PRO A 127 -19.14 14.32 23.26
C PRO A 127 -20.44 14.36 24.08
N ARG A 128 -21.07 15.53 24.26
CA ARG A 128 -22.40 15.73 24.85
C ARG A 128 -23.48 16.03 23.81
N GLU A 129 -23.11 16.43 22.60
CA GLU A 129 -24.06 16.83 21.56
C GLU A 129 -24.48 15.62 20.71
N ARG A 130 -25.66 15.06 21.02
CA ARG A 130 -26.20 13.86 20.36
C ARG A 130 -26.30 14.01 18.85
N ALA A 131 -26.65 15.20 18.36
CA ALA A 131 -26.80 15.43 16.92
C ALA A 131 -25.47 15.21 16.17
N GLN A 132 -24.36 15.72 16.71
CA GLN A 132 -23.03 15.58 16.12
C GLN A 132 -22.53 14.13 16.18
N ILE A 133 -22.80 13.41 17.27
CA ILE A 133 -22.47 11.98 17.40
C ILE A 133 -23.24 11.17 16.36
N ASN A 134 -24.55 11.41 16.19
CA ASN A 134 -25.37 10.70 15.22
C ASN A 134 -24.93 10.96 13.76
N GLU A 135 -24.63 12.22 13.43
CA GLU A 135 -24.10 12.62 12.12
C GLU A 135 -22.74 11.94 11.84
N TRP A 136 -21.84 11.94 12.82
CA TRP A 136 -20.55 11.27 12.70
C TRP A 136 -20.73 9.76 12.46
N VAL A 137 -21.61 9.10 13.22
CA VAL A 137 -21.86 7.66 13.08
C VAL A 137 -22.45 7.31 11.72
N ALA A 138 -23.40 8.12 11.23
CA ALA A 138 -23.95 7.97 9.89
C ALA A 138 -22.87 8.10 8.80
N THR A 139 -21.94 9.04 8.98
CA THR A 139 -20.83 9.27 8.03
C THR A 139 -19.79 8.16 8.08
N PHE A 140 -19.44 7.67 9.27
CA PHE A 140 -18.43 6.62 9.47
C PHE A 140 -18.92 5.23 9.05
N ALA A 141 -20.20 4.91 9.28
CA ALA A 141 -20.74 3.59 9.01
C ALA A 141 -20.84 3.27 7.50
N GLY A 142 -20.77 4.28 6.62
CA GLY A 142 -20.90 4.11 5.17
C GLY A 142 -22.28 3.64 4.69
N VAL A 143 -23.24 3.46 5.61
CA VAL A 143 -24.59 2.95 5.37
C VAL A 143 -25.64 3.89 5.99
N PRO A 144 -26.86 4.00 5.43
CA PRO A 144 -27.94 4.76 6.05
C PRO A 144 -28.33 4.19 7.42
N VAL A 145 -28.15 5.02 8.45
CA VAL A 145 -28.59 4.74 9.83
C VAL A 145 -29.81 5.59 10.20
N TYR A 146 -30.63 5.08 11.11
CA TYR A 146 -31.84 5.71 11.61
C TYR A 146 -31.67 6.20 13.06
N GLU A 147 -32.76 6.69 13.67
CA GLU A 147 -32.76 7.19 15.05
C GLU A 147 -32.27 6.10 16.04
N PRO A 148 -31.27 6.40 16.89
CA PRO A 148 -30.65 5.40 17.73
C PRO A 148 -31.51 4.98 18.93
N GLU A 149 -31.47 3.68 19.22
CA GLU A 149 -32.02 3.09 20.44
C GLU A 149 -30.97 3.11 21.56
N ALA A 150 -31.27 3.75 22.69
CA ALA A 150 -30.40 3.73 23.87
C ALA A 150 -30.54 2.41 24.63
N LEU A 151 -29.44 1.65 24.75
CA LEU A 151 -29.46 0.36 25.45
C LEU A 151 -29.38 0.52 26.97
N LYS A 152 -30.05 -0.39 27.69
CA LYS A 152 -29.99 -0.46 29.17
C LYS A 152 -28.68 -1.09 29.61
N ILE A 153 -27.77 -0.26 30.11
CA ILE A 153 -26.45 -0.69 30.58
C ILE A 153 -26.53 -1.22 32.01
N ASN A 154 -26.33 -2.54 32.17
CA ASN A 154 -26.21 -3.19 33.47
C ASN A 154 -24.74 -3.33 33.96
N ARG A 155 -23.78 -2.58 33.38
CA ARG A 155 -22.34 -2.71 33.65
C ARG A 155 -21.65 -1.38 34.00
N PHE A 156 -20.60 -1.46 34.82
CA PHE A 156 -19.85 -0.30 35.32
C PHE A 156 -18.83 0.28 34.33
N ALA A 157 -18.57 -0.39 33.19
CA ALA A 157 -17.53 -0.01 32.24
C ALA A 157 -17.95 1.03 31.19
N LEU A 158 -19.25 1.20 30.95
CA LEU A 158 -19.80 2.12 29.94
C LEU A 158 -20.66 3.21 30.59
N GLU A 159 -20.58 4.44 30.06
CA GLU A 159 -21.46 5.56 30.40
C GLU A 159 -22.75 5.47 29.59
N GLU A 160 -22.63 5.20 28.28
CA GLU A 160 -23.76 5.11 27.35
C GLU A 160 -23.46 4.18 26.16
N VAL A 161 -24.51 3.60 25.57
CA VAL A 161 -24.49 2.74 24.39
C VAL A 161 -25.74 3.03 23.57
N LEU A 162 -25.55 3.23 22.27
CA LEU A 162 -26.58 3.42 21.26
C LEU A 162 -26.47 2.32 20.22
N ALA A 163 -27.59 1.66 19.92
CA ALA A 163 -27.76 0.84 18.74
C ALA A 163 -28.40 1.68 17.63
N TYR A 164 -27.80 1.71 16.44
CA TYR A 164 -28.33 2.43 15.29
C TYR A 164 -28.95 1.42 14.32
N PRO A 165 -30.29 1.41 14.15
CA PRO A 165 -30.92 0.62 13.11
C PRO A 165 -30.39 1.09 11.75
N CYS A 166 -30.06 0.16 10.86
CA CYS A 166 -29.64 0.46 9.49
C CYS A 166 -30.45 -0.39 8.48
N GLY A 167 -30.50 0.06 7.22
CA GLY A 167 -31.27 -0.62 6.18
C GLY A 167 -30.58 -1.83 5.54
N GLU A 168 -29.33 -2.12 5.92
CA GLU A 168 -28.49 -3.10 5.23
C GLU A 168 -28.46 -4.45 5.97
N ALA A 169 -28.86 -5.51 5.26
CA ALA A 169 -28.95 -6.85 5.83
C ALA A 169 -27.55 -7.40 6.18
N GLY A 170 -27.40 -7.92 7.41
CA GLY A 170 -26.12 -8.38 7.93
C GLY A 170 -25.24 -7.28 8.53
N THR A 171 -25.65 -6.00 8.48
CA THR A 171 -24.88 -4.88 9.05
C THR A 171 -25.46 -4.43 10.39
N LEU A 172 -24.61 -4.21 11.39
CA LEU A 172 -24.94 -3.64 12.69
C LEU A 172 -24.06 -2.42 12.97
N VAL A 173 -24.66 -1.35 13.48
CA VAL A 173 -23.96 -0.09 13.81
C VAL A 173 -24.27 0.30 15.25
N TYR A 174 -23.22 0.51 16.05
CA TYR A 174 -23.32 0.87 17.46
C TYR A 174 -22.38 2.02 17.78
N ALA A 175 -22.77 2.90 18.70
CA ALA A 175 -21.85 3.82 19.35
C ALA A 175 -21.84 3.62 20.86
N PHE A 176 -20.68 3.74 21.50
CA PHE A 176 -20.54 3.56 22.94
C PHE A 176 -19.51 4.53 23.54
N ARG A 177 -19.68 4.82 24.82
CA ARG A 177 -18.81 5.70 25.60
C ARG A 177 -18.25 4.94 26.81
N PRO A 178 -16.96 4.55 26.82
CA PRO A 178 -16.33 3.97 28.00
C PRO A 178 -16.29 4.97 29.17
N ARG A 179 -16.47 4.49 30.41
CA ARG A 179 -16.43 5.39 31.58
C ARG A 179 -15.05 5.99 31.78
N ARG A 180 -15.02 7.24 32.22
CA ARG A 180 -13.79 7.88 32.71
C ARG A 180 -13.21 7.14 33.94
N VAL A 181 -11.94 6.73 33.85
CA VAL A 181 -11.21 6.14 34.99
C VAL A 181 -10.57 7.26 35.83
N GLY A 182 -11.23 7.64 36.92
CA GLY A 182 -10.75 8.66 37.84
C GLY A 182 -10.55 10.02 37.16
N ASN A 183 -9.35 10.59 37.27
CA ASN A 183 -9.02 11.90 36.70
C ASN A 183 -8.46 11.85 35.26
N ALA A 184 -8.24 10.66 34.67
CA ALA A 184 -7.77 10.54 33.28
C ALA A 184 -8.72 11.26 32.29
N PRO A 185 -8.27 11.72 31.12
CA PRO A 185 -9.18 12.24 30.09
C PRO A 185 -10.32 11.26 29.77
N SER A 186 -11.50 11.76 29.40
CA SER A 186 -12.57 10.90 28.87
C SER A 186 -12.07 10.32 27.55
N PRO A 187 -12.19 8.99 27.31
CA PRO A 187 -11.71 8.38 26.07
C PRO A 187 -12.56 8.75 24.84
N GLY A 188 -13.68 9.46 25.06
CA GLY A 188 -14.59 9.91 24.02
C GLY A 188 -15.66 8.87 23.69
N TRP A 189 -16.30 9.05 22.54
CA TRP A 189 -17.20 8.08 21.95
C TRP A 189 -16.45 7.24 20.91
N PHE A 190 -16.87 5.99 20.78
CA PHE A 190 -16.42 5.08 19.71
C PHE A 190 -17.63 4.56 18.96
N ALA A 191 -17.43 4.20 17.70
CA ALA A 191 -18.41 3.46 16.92
C ALA A 191 -17.86 2.10 16.51
N ALA A 192 -18.69 1.07 16.61
CA ALA A 192 -18.44 -0.26 16.08
C ALA A 192 -19.42 -0.54 14.93
N VAL A 193 -18.88 -0.99 13.80
CA VAL A 193 -19.64 -1.44 12.64
C VAL A 193 -19.28 -2.89 12.40
N LEU A 194 -20.28 -3.79 12.45
CA LEU A 194 -20.13 -5.19 12.10
C LEU A 194 -20.82 -5.44 10.76
N HIS A 195 -20.11 -6.02 9.80
CA HIS A 195 -20.69 -6.61 8.60
C HIS A 195 -20.58 -8.14 8.70
N ALA A 196 -21.71 -8.84 8.74
CA ALA A 196 -21.78 -10.28 8.77
C ALA A 196 -21.98 -10.85 7.35
N ALA A 197 -21.14 -11.83 6.99
CA ALA A 197 -21.25 -12.52 5.71
C ALA A 197 -22.54 -13.35 5.62
N GLY A 198 -23.12 -13.41 4.41
CA GLY A 198 -24.31 -14.24 4.14
C GLY A 198 -25.65 -13.68 4.62
N ALA A 199 -25.71 -12.43 5.10
CA ALA A 199 -26.94 -11.74 5.52
C ALA A 199 -27.82 -12.57 6.48
N PRO A 200 -27.29 -12.94 7.67
CA PRO A 200 -28.03 -13.74 8.64
C PRO A 200 -29.24 -13.01 9.22
N ASP A 201 -30.09 -13.74 9.95
CA ASP A 201 -31.21 -13.16 10.68
C ASP A 201 -30.76 -12.02 11.61
N ALA A 202 -31.41 -10.87 11.47
CA ALA A 202 -31.00 -9.63 12.15
C ALA A 202 -31.17 -9.69 13.67
N ALA A 203 -32.14 -10.44 14.20
CA ALA A 203 -32.33 -10.58 15.63
C ALA A 203 -31.25 -11.48 16.24
N VAL A 204 -30.95 -12.62 15.58
CA VAL A 204 -29.87 -13.53 15.98
C VAL A 204 -28.50 -12.82 15.92
N LEU A 205 -28.24 -12.04 14.87
CA LEU A 205 -27.00 -11.28 14.74
C LEU A 205 -26.87 -10.21 15.84
N ARG A 206 -27.96 -9.50 16.15
CA ARG A 206 -28.02 -8.49 17.20
C ARG A 206 -27.78 -9.09 18.59
N GLU A 207 -28.42 -10.22 18.91
CA GLU A 207 -28.22 -10.96 20.16
C GLU A 207 -26.75 -11.37 20.31
N ALA A 208 -26.17 -12.01 19.28
CA ALA A 208 -24.76 -12.42 19.30
C ALA A 208 -23.77 -11.26 19.46
N PHE A 209 -24.06 -10.09 18.86
CA PHE A 209 -23.22 -8.90 19.01
C PHE A 209 -23.35 -8.24 20.39
N GLU A 210 -24.57 -8.10 20.91
CA GLU A 210 -24.79 -7.48 22.22
C GLU A 210 -24.25 -8.34 23.37
N GLU A 211 -24.42 -9.67 23.31
CA GLU A 211 -23.84 -10.59 24.29
C GLU A 211 -22.33 -10.77 24.13
N GLY A 212 -21.84 -10.93 22.89
CA GLY A 212 -20.46 -11.27 22.61
C GLY A 212 -19.49 -10.09 22.62
N PHE A 213 -19.91 -8.91 22.13
CA PHE A 213 -19.08 -7.71 22.04
C PHE A 213 -19.48 -6.66 23.09
N VAL A 214 -20.71 -6.15 23.03
CA VAL A 214 -21.12 -4.97 23.83
C VAL A 214 -21.05 -5.27 25.33
N ALA A 215 -21.54 -6.42 25.77
CA ALA A 215 -21.45 -6.84 27.16
C ALA A 215 -19.99 -7.09 27.61
N ALA A 216 -19.10 -7.47 26.70
CA ALA A 216 -17.70 -7.81 27.00
C ALA A 216 -16.78 -6.57 27.11
N LEU A 217 -17.23 -5.38 26.69
CA LEU A 217 -16.48 -4.13 26.84
C LEU A 217 -16.15 -3.85 28.32
N ALA A 218 -14.87 -3.58 28.59
CA ALA A 218 -14.34 -3.35 29.94
C ALA A 218 -13.32 -2.20 29.96
N LEU A 219 -12.90 -1.81 31.16
CA LEU A 219 -11.84 -0.81 31.38
C LEU A 219 -10.60 -1.53 31.90
N PRO A 220 -9.38 -1.20 31.43
CA PRO A 220 -8.16 -1.80 31.93
C PRO A 220 -7.96 -1.48 33.41
N SER A 221 -7.30 -2.40 34.14
CA SER A 221 -6.83 -2.09 35.48
C SER A 221 -5.73 -1.01 35.44
N ARG A 222 -5.39 -0.45 36.60
CA ARG A 222 -4.27 0.51 36.70
C ARG A 222 -2.91 -0.11 36.37
N LEU A 223 -2.78 -1.44 36.46
CA LEU A 223 -1.51 -2.15 36.22
C LEU A 223 -1.36 -2.51 34.74
N GLU A 224 -2.46 -2.87 34.08
CA GLU A 224 -2.48 -3.31 32.67
C GLU A 224 -2.64 -2.15 31.68
N LYS A 225 -2.75 -0.89 32.14
CA LYS A 225 -3.14 0.24 31.28
C LYS A 225 -2.24 0.43 30.07
N GLU A 226 -0.94 0.18 30.22
CA GLU A 226 0.09 0.37 29.19
C GLU A 226 0.49 -0.95 28.50
N GLU A 227 0.03 -2.11 28.99
CA GLU A 227 0.29 -3.42 28.40
C GLU A 227 -0.94 -3.90 27.61
N GLY A 228 -0.80 -4.23 26.33
CA GLY A 228 -1.90 -4.75 25.54
C GLY A 228 -1.60 -4.91 24.06
N VAL A 229 -2.66 -4.80 23.24
CA VAL A 229 -2.60 -4.93 21.79
C VAL A 229 -2.08 -3.65 21.17
N GLU A 230 -0.88 -3.72 20.62
CA GLU A 230 -0.24 -2.67 19.83
C GLU A 230 0.72 -3.29 18.82
N ALA A 231 0.95 -2.59 17.70
CA ALA A 231 1.95 -3.02 16.73
C ALA A 231 3.36 -2.77 17.27
N THR A 232 4.21 -3.80 17.20
CA THR A 232 5.59 -3.71 17.70
C THR A 232 6.46 -2.86 16.76
N GLU A 233 7.18 -1.87 17.30
CA GLU A 233 8.27 -1.22 16.57
C GLU A 233 9.52 -2.12 16.59
N VAL A 234 9.88 -2.67 15.44
CA VAL A 234 11.09 -3.49 15.29
C VAL A 234 12.29 -2.58 15.02
N SER A 235 13.00 -2.24 16.09
CA SER A 235 14.27 -1.53 15.98
C SER A 235 15.31 -2.39 15.26
N VAL A 236 15.72 -1.93 14.08
CA VAL A 236 16.81 -2.52 13.27
C VAL A 236 18.14 -1.77 13.45
N MET A 237 18.29 -1.08 14.58
CA MET A 237 19.53 -0.42 14.96
C MET A 237 20.56 -1.44 15.45
N ARG A 238 21.82 -1.33 15.03
CA ARG A 238 22.92 -2.03 15.68
C ARG A 238 23.15 -1.43 17.06
N THR A 239 23.53 -2.25 18.05
CA THR A 239 23.72 -1.79 19.43
C THR A 239 24.72 -0.62 19.51
N GLY A 240 24.26 0.55 19.93
CA GLY A 240 25.07 1.78 20.01
C GLY A 240 25.01 2.70 18.79
N GLU A 241 24.31 2.30 17.72
CA GLU A 241 23.94 3.17 16.59
C GLU A 241 22.91 4.22 17.09
N LYS A 242 23.03 5.48 16.65
CA LYS A 242 22.03 6.52 16.95
C LYS A 242 20.97 6.51 15.87
N ALA A 243 19.69 6.54 16.26
CA ALA A 243 18.59 6.75 15.33
C ALA A 243 18.86 8.01 14.49
N PRO A 244 18.66 7.97 13.16
CA PRO A 244 18.66 9.17 12.35
C PRO A 244 17.59 10.14 12.87
N ASP A 245 17.83 11.44 12.78
CA ASP A 245 16.80 12.44 13.04
C ASP A 245 15.81 12.41 11.86
N GLN A 246 14.76 11.59 12.00
CA GLN A 246 13.76 11.39 10.95
C GLN A 246 12.60 12.35 11.19
N PRO A 247 12.36 13.35 10.31
CA PRO A 247 11.20 14.22 10.43
C PRO A 247 9.91 13.39 10.33
N ASN A 248 8.87 13.79 11.07
CA ASN A 248 7.55 13.18 11.02
C ASN A 248 6.86 13.45 9.67
N HIS A 249 7.30 12.73 8.64
CA HIS A 249 6.70 12.75 7.31
C HIS A 249 5.27 12.16 7.38
N PRO A 250 4.27 12.74 6.68
CA PRO A 250 2.87 12.29 6.78
C PRO A 250 2.68 10.79 6.51
N VAL A 251 3.42 10.23 5.55
CA VAL A 251 3.40 8.79 5.24
C VAL A 251 3.78 7.94 6.46
N ARG A 252 4.78 8.34 7.26
CA ARG A 252 5.20 7.60 8.46
C ARG A 252 4.10 7.61 9.52
N VAL A 253 3.51 8.77 9.77
CA VAL A 253 2.42 8.96 10.75
C VAL A 253 1.22 8.09 10.40
N GLU A 254 0.80 8.12 9.14
CA GLU A 254 -0.36 7.37 8.65
C GLU A 254 -0.09 5.86 8.55
N ALA A 255 1.10 5.45 8.12
CA ALA A 255 1.52 4.06 8.09
C ALA A 255 1.56 3.42 9.49
N ARG A 256 2.21 4.07 10.47
CA ARG A 256 2.19 3.62 11.88
C ARG A 256 0.76 3.49 12.41
N ARG A 257 -0.05 4.54 12.22
CA ARG A 257 -1.46 4.55 12.62
C ARG A 257 -2.27 3.42 11.96
N SER A 258 -1.97 3.06 10.72
CA SER A 258 -2.68 1.99 10.00
C SER A 258 -2.56 0.62 10.67
N VAL A 259 -1.56 0.43 11.55
CA VAL A 259 -1.29 -0.83 12.27
C VAL A 259 -1.31 -0.73 13.80
N GLU A 260 -1.34 0.48 14.39
CA GLU A 260 -1.07 0.74 15.82
C GLU A 260 -1.87 -0.09 16.85
N ASN A 261 -3.02 -0.67 16.46
CA ASN A 261 -3.94 -1.42 17.31
C ASN A 261 -3.97 -2.93 17.00
N TYR A 262 -2.88 -3.49 16.46
CA TYR A 262 -2.78 -4.88 16.02
C TYR A 262 -1.53 -5.58 16.58
N ASP A 263 -1.71 -6.64 17.37
CA ASP A 263 -0.62 -7.43 17.97
C ASP A 263 -0.01 -8.48 17.03
N ASP A 264 -0.64 -8.70 15.87
CA ASP A 264 -0.14 -9.49 14.75
C ASP A 264 0.66 -8.67 13.72
N TRP A 265 0.74 -7.34 13.86
CA TRP A 265 1.53 -6.47 12.99
C TRP A 265 2.74 -5.85 13.71
N TRP A 266 3.75 -5.53 12.91
CA TRP A 266 4.89 -4.72 13.32
C TRP A 266 5.25 -3.69 12.25
N PHE A 267 6.04 -2.70 12.64
CA PHE A 267 6.63 -1.73 11.73
C PHE A 267 8.11 -1.51 12.01
N ALA A 268 8.85 -1.05 11.01
CA ALA A 268 10.25 -0.67 11.15
C ALA A 268 10.56 0.56 10.30
N GLU A 269 11.41 1.44 10.82
CA GLU A 269 11.78 2.70 10.15
C GLU A 269 13.29 2.76 9.89
N THR A 270 13.64 3.21 8.69
CA THR A 270 15.02 3.46 8.27
C THR A 270 15.07 4.76 7.46
N ASP A 271 16.28 5.22 7.15
CA ASP A 271 16.49 6.38 6.30
C ASP A 271 15.74 6.22 4.96
N GLY A 272 14.88 7.19 4.63
CA GLY A 272 14.02 7.16 3.44
C GLY A 272 12.87 6.15 3.40
N TYR A 273 12.73 5.21 4.35
CA TYR A 273 11.67 4.17 4.30
C TYR A 273 10.92 3.92 5.62
N ILE A 274 9.67 3.46 5.50
CA ILE A 274 8.92 2.75 6.54
C ILE A 274 8.41 1.40 5.98
N ILE A 275 8.52 0.35 6.79
CA ILE A 275 8.13 -1.01 6.45
C ILE A 275 7.03 -1.46 7.43
N LEU A 276 5.94 -2.02 6.93
CA LEU A 276 4.84 -2.61 7.69
C LEU A 276 4.69 -4.09 7.37
N SER A 277 4.42 -4.94 8.36
CA SER A 277 4.30 -6.39 8.09
C SER A 277 3.64 -7.18 9.22
N ASP A 278 2.99 -8.28 8.86
CA ASP A 278 2.46 -9.35 9.73
C ASP A 278 3.31 -10.65 9.70
N VAL A 279 4.36 -10.71 8.87
CA VAL A 279 5.31 -11.83 8.82
C VAL A 279 6.00 -12.05 10.17
N HIS A 280 5.95 -13.28 10.69
CA HIS A 280 6.52 -13.63 11.98
C HIS A 280 8.01 -13.25 12.14
N THR A 281 8.34 -12.77 13.34
CA THR A 281 9.41 -11.80 13.54
C THR A 281 10.84 -12.29 13.33
N GLU A 282 11.16 -13.60 13.39
CA GLU A 282 12.52 -14.05 13.05
C GLU A 282 12.82 -13.89 11.55
N VAL A 283 11.89 -14.32 10.69
CA VAL A 283 11.98 -14.15 9.23
C VAL A 283 11.80 -12.68 8.87
N GLY A 284 10.83 -12.00 9.50
CA GLY A 284 10.62 -10.56 9.38
C GLY A 284 11.89 -9.76 9.70
N THR A 285 12.46 -9.91 10.89
CA THR A 285 13.66 -9.18 11.33
C THR A 285 14.87 -9.44 10.43
N SER A 286 15.06 -10.67 9.93
CA SER A 286 16.09 -10.94 8.94
C SER A 286 15.86 -10.17 7.65
N LEU A 287 14.63 -10.14 7.14
CA LEU A 287 14.31 -9.39 5.93
C LEU A 287 14.46 -7.87 6.13
N ILE A 288 13.95 -7.29 7.22
CA ILE A 288 14.08 -5.85 7.48
C ILE A 288 15.57 -5.46 7.56
N ARG A 289 16.42 -6.31 8.15
CA ARG A 289 17.87 -6.04 8.22
C ARG A 289 18.49 -5.91 6.83
N ASP A 290 18.24 -6.87 5.96
CA ASP A 290 18.68 -6.81 4.57
C ASP A 290 18.09 -5.58 3.87
N LEU A 291 16.78 -5.33 3.98
CA LEU A 291 16.14 -4.15 3.38
C LEU A 291 16.74 -2.82 3.89
N LYS A 292 17.05 -2.71 5.18
CA LYS A 292 17.72 -1.54 5.79
C LYS A 292 19.10 -1.31 5.16
N GLU A 293 19.84 -2.38 4.90
CA GLU A 293 21.20 -2.31 4.36
C GLU A 293 21.20 -2.11 2.83
N THR A 294 20.30 -2.76 2.10
CA THR A 294 20.25 -2.71 0.63
C THR A 294 19.45 -1.55 0.06
N LEU A 295 18.26 -1.20 0.60
CA LEU A 295 17.38 -0.20 -0.02
C LEU A 295 18.01 1.21 -0.12
N PRO A 296 18.74 1.74 0.89
CA PRO A 296 19.41 3.03 0.75
C PRO A 296 20.55 3.01 -0.28
N ALA A 297 21.24 1.86 -0.44
CA ALA A 297 22.28 1.70 -1.47
C ALA A 297 21.67 1.64 -2.87
N LEU A 298 20.61 0.84 -3.04
CA LEU A 298 19.82 0.76 -4.27
C LEU A 298 19.26 2.12 -4.66
N ARG A 299 18.64 2.87 -3.73
CA ARG A 299 18.13 4.23 -3.98
C ARG A 299 19.20 5.18 -4.52
N ARG A 300 20.41 5.16 -3.95
CA ARG A 300 21.53 5.96 -4.49
C ARG A 300 21.94 5.53 -5.90
N ALA A 301 21.91 4.23 -6.19
CA ALA A 301 22.15 3.74 -7.54
C ALA A 301 21.03 4.13 -8.52
N TYR A 302 19.77 4.12 -8.08
CA TYR A 302 18.64 4.62 -8.87
C TYR A 302 18.82 6.10 -9.21
N GLU A 303 19.14 6.94 -8.20
CA GLU A 303 19.39 8.38 -8.34
C GLU A 303 20.62 8.71 -9.22
N ARG A 304 21.58 7.78 -9.32
CA ARG A 304 22.77 7.91 -10.19
C ARG A 304 22.46 7.62 -11.65
N LEU A 305 21.63 6.59 -11.93
CA LEU A 305 21.29 6.16 -13.30
C LEU A 305 20.08 6.91 -13.89
N VAL A 306 19.15 7.36 -13.06
CA VAL A 306 17.94 8.08 -13.46
C VAL A 306 17.72 9.26 -12.51
N PRO A 307 18.45 10.39 -12.70
CA PRO A 307 18.40 11.52 -11.78
C PRO A 307 16.98 12.10 -11.60
N PRO A 308 16.59 12.48 -10.37
CA PRO A 308 15.23 12.94 -10.12
C PRO A 308 15.01 14.40 -10.57
N LEU A 309 13.81 14.68 -11.08
CA LEU A 309 13.38 16.01 -11.52
C LEU A 309 13.18 16.99 -10.36
N THR A 310 12.97 16.44 -9.15
CA THR A 310 12.87 17.21 -7.89
C THR A 310 13.78 16.59 -6.82
N ARG A 311 14.07 17.36 -5.77
CA ARG A 311 14.84 16.92 -4.59
C ARG A 311 14.01 16.94 -3.30
N GLU A 312 12.68 16.91 -3.43
CA GLU A 312 11.79 16.82 -2.28
C GLU A 312 12.02 15.50 -1.50
N PRO A 313 12.11 15.55 -0.15
CA PRO A 313 12.45 14.38 0.66
C PRO A 313 11.26 13.43 0.83
N GLU A 314 11.16 12.46 -0.07
CA GLU A 314 10.11 11.43 -0.04
C GLU A 314 10.46 10.25 0.88
N VAL A 315 9.46 9.79 1.65
CA VAL A 315 9.49 8.52 2.39
C VAL A 315 8.73 7.45 1.61
N ALA A 316 9.44 6.39 1.25
CA ALA A 316 8.88 5.21 0.62
C ALA A 316 8.25 4.26 1.65
N LEU A 317 7.03 3.81 1.40
CA LEU A 317 6.32 2.82 2.20
C LEU A 317 6.37 1.45 1.52
N LEU A 318 6.71 0.41 2.28
CA LEU A 318 6.61 -1.00 1.89
C LEU A 318 5.69 -1.75 2.87
N ARG A 319 4.75 -2.54 2.36
CA ARG A 319 3.89 -3.43 3.14
C ARG A 319 4.03 -4.88 2.69
N LEU A 320 4.44 -5.74 3.62
CA LEU A 320 4.64 -7.16 3.39
C LEU A 320 3.56 -7.98 4.12
N PHE A 321 2.79 -8.76 3.36
CA PHE A 321 1.82 -9.71 3.91
C PHE A 321 2.44 -11.11 4.09
N ALA A 322 2.10 -11.81 5.17
CA ALA A 322 2.49 -13.20 5.38
C ALA A 322 1.74 -14.15 4.43
N GLY A 323 0.48 -13.84 4.13
CA GLY A 323 -0.39 -14.64 3.27
C GLY A 323 -0.65 -14.00 1.90
N ARG A 324 -0.56 -14.81 0.83
CA ARG A 324 -0.99 -14.41 -0.52
C ARG A 324 -2.45 -13.96 -0.57
N ASP A 325 -3.32 -14.59 0.21
CA ASP A 325 -4.75 -14.29 0.20
C ASP A 325 -5.07 -12.89 0.74
N ASP A 326 -4.29 -12.40 1.71
CA ASP A 326 -4.48 -11.08 2.29
C ASP A 326 -3.91 -9.98 1.39
N TYR A 327 -2.76 -10.24 0.77
CA TYR A 327 -2.27 -9.44 -0.36
C TYR A 327 -3.32 -9.35 -1.48
N ALA A 328 -3.88 -10.48 -1.94
CA ALA A 328 -4.85 -10.53 -3.03
C ALA A 328 -6.13 -9.73 -2.71
N ARG A 329 -6.60 -9.76 -1.45
CA ARG A 329 -7.72 -8.92 -0.99
C ARG A 329 -7.35 -7.43 -0.92
N TYR A 330 -6.10 -7.11 -0.58
CA TYR A 330 -5.61 -5.74 -0.47
C TYR A 330 -5.43 -5.05 -1.83
N VAL A 331 -4.81 -5.76 -2.79
CA VAL A 331 -4.59 -5.25 -4.16
C VAL A 331 -5.84 -5.34 -5.04
N GLY A 332 -6.77 -6.24 -4.71
CA GLY A 332 -7.98 -6.51 -5.46
C GLY A 332 -7.79 -7.57 -6.54
N GLU A 333 -8.89 -8.18 -6.96
CA GLU A 333 -8.91 -9.37 -7.84
C GLU A 333 -8.14 -9.16 -9.16
N ALA A 334 -8.24 -7.97 -9.77
CA ALA A 334 -7.54 -7.62 -11.01
C ALA A 334 -6.00 -7.65 -10.89
N HIS A 335 -5.46 -7.56 -9.67
CA HIS A 335 -4.03 -7.58 -9.37
C HIS A 335 -3.62 -8.81 -8.53
N ALA A 336 -4.55 -9.70 -8.18
CA ALA A 336 -4.25 -10.89 -7.37
C ALA A 336 -3.30 -11.91 -8.04
N TRP A 337 -2.95 -11.71 -9.31
CA TRP A 337 -2.02 -12.57 -10.06
C TRP A 337 -0.54 -12.20 -9.84
N SER A 338 -0.22 -10.99 -9.37
CA SER A 338 1.16 -10.57 -9.10
C SER A 338 1.66 -11.05 -7.72
N SER A 339 2.98 -11.05 -7.53
CA SER A 339 3.64 -11.42 -6.27
C SER A 339 4.01 -10.21 -5.40
N GLY A 340 4.13 -9.05 -6.04
CA GLY A 340 4.27 -7.72 -5.48
C GLY A 340 3.79 -6.69 -6.50
N MET A 341 3.56 -5.46 -6.08
CA MET A 341 3.30 -4.32 -6.95
C MET A 341 3.59 -2.99 -6.24
N TRP A 342 4.15 -2.03 -6.96
CA TRP A 342 4.00 -0.63 -6.67
C TRP A 342 2.54 -0.21 -6.92
N MET A 343 1.93 0.46 -5.95
CA MET A 343 0.60 1.05 -6.08
C MET A 343 0.73 2.58 -6.14
N PRO A 344 0.94 3.19 -7.33
CA PRO A 344 1.14 4.64 -7.46
C PRO A 344 0.10 5.44 -6.68
N ALA A 345 -1.19 5.14 -6.88
CA ALA A 345 -2.28 5.84 -6.23
C ALA A 345 -2.26 5.78 -4.70
N ARG A 346 -1.65 4.77 -4.07
CA ARG A 346 -1.52 4.66 -2.60
C ARG A 346 -0.14 5.07 -2.07
N ARG A 347 0.80 5.43 -2.97
CA ARG A 347 2.21 5.73 -2.67
C ARG A 347 2.89 4.59 -1.88
N GLU A 348 2.52 3.35 -2.15
CA GLU A 348 2.90 2.17 -1.36
C GLU A 348 3.34 1.01 -2.26
N LEU A 349 4.45 0.36 -1.90
CA LEU A 349 4.88 -0.92 -2.46
C LEU A 349 4.27 -2.04 -1.61
N VAL A 350 3.50 -2.94 -2.21
CA VAL A 350 2.90 -4.08 -1.51
C VAL A 350 3.35 -5.41 -2.09
N LEU A 351 3.63 -6.40 -1.25
CA LEU A 351 3.96 -7.77 -1.65
C LEU A 351 3.56 -8.78 -0.58
N TYR A 352 3.60 -10.07 -0.91
CA TYR A 352 3.51 -11.13 0.10
C TYR A 352 4.82 -11.93 0.22
N GLN A 353 4.98 -12.60 1.35
CA GLN A 353 6.14 -13.42 1.66
C GLN A 353 6.29 -14.57 0.65
N GLN A 354 7.39 -14.59 -0.10
CA GLN A 354 7.71 -15.70 -0.99
C GLN A 354 8.47 -16.80 -0.25
N ALA A 355 8.33 -18.04 -0.71
CA ALA A 355 9.09 -19.17 -0.19
C ALA A 355 10.60 -19.07 -0.51
N ASN A 356 10.96 -18.41 -1.63
CA ASN A 356 12.35 -18.13 -2.00
C ASN A 356 12.69 -16.67 -1.66
N ARG A 357 13.69 -16.49 -0.79
CA ARG A 357 14.14 -15.19 -0.29
C ARG A 357 14.75 -14.31 -1.39
N GLU A 358 15.49 -14.89 -2.34
CA GLU A 358 16.05 -14.11 -3.45
C GLU A 358 14.98 -13.70 -4.46
N ALA A 359 14.01 -14.57 -4.74
CA ALA A 359 12.85 -14.20 -5.58
C ALA A 359 12.04 -13.06 -4.98
N MET A 360 11.90 -13.03 -3.65
CA MET A 360 11.29 -11.89 -2.94
C MET A 360 12.14 -10.63 -3.07
N MET A 361 13.47 -10.72 -2.95
CA MET A 361 14.36 -9.57 -3.12
C MET A 361 14.40 -9.04 -4.55
N GLN A 362 14.30 -9.91 -5.57
CA GLN A 362 14.14 -9.51 -6.98
C GLN A 362 12.87 -8.68 -7.16
N ILE A 363 11.72 -9.14 -6.64
CA ILE A 363 10.46 -8.39 -6.64
C ILE A 363 10.63 -7.05 -5.92
N VAL A 364 11.25 -7.02 -4.73
CA VAL A 364 11.48 -5.76 -4.01
C VAL A 364 12.36 -4.80 -4.82
N ARG A 365 13.44 -5.25 -5.45
CA ARG A 365 14.32 -4.39 -6.26
C ARG A 365 13.59 -3.82 -7.49
N HIS A 366 12.77 -4.63 -8.15
CA HIS A 366 11.94 -4.22 -9.29
C HIS A 366 10.91 -3.16 -8.88
N GLU A 367 10.07 -3.47 -7.90
CA GLU A 367 8.97 -2.60 -7.45
C GLU A 367 9.47 -1.35 -6.71
N ALA A 368 10.61 -1.43 -6.00
CA ALA A 368 11.24 -0.27 -5.37
C ALA A 368 11.84 0.68 -6.41
N PHE A 369 12.26 0.20 -7.58
CA PHE A 369 12.61 1.06 -8.69
C PHE A 369 11.38 1.77 -9.27
N HIS A 370 10.25 1.09 -9.47
CA HIS A 370 8.99 1.74 -9.91
C HIS A 370 8.51 2.82 -8.91
N GLN A 371 8.58 2.51 -7.61
CA GLN A 371 8.34 3.46 -6.53
C GLN A 371 9.27 4.67 -6.66
N TYR A 372 10.59 4.42 -6.69
CA TYR A 372 11.60 5.46 -6.84
C TYR A 372 11.33 6.35 -8.06
N LEU A 373 11.17 5.75 -9.25
CA LEU A 373 10.99 6.48 -10.50
C LEU A 373 9.75 7.36 -10.44
N SER A 374 8.65 6.85 -9.88
CA SER A 374 7.42 7.62 -9.70
C SER A 374 7.63 8.85 -8.81
N HIS A 375 8.38 8.73 -7.71
CA HIS A 375 8.73 9.88 -6.88
C HIS A 375 9.70 10.83 -7.60
N ALA A 376 10.72 10.28 -8.27
CA ALA A 376 11.75 11.02 -8.99
C ALA A 376 11.20 11.85 -10.17
N THR A 377 10.15 11.38 -10.83
CA THR A 377 9.49 12.07 -11.95
C THR A 377 8.27 12.90 -11.52
N CYS A 378 8.10 13.21 -10.23
CA CYS A 378 6.93 13.93 -9.71
C CYS A 378 5.58 13.24 -10.01
N MET A 379 5.58 11.92 -10.12
CA MET A 379 4.48 11.03 -10.54
C MET A 379 4.06 11.17 -12.02
N LEU A 380 4.91 11.75 -12.87
CA LEU A 380 4.75 11.65 -14.33
C LEU A 380 4.95 10.19 -14.78
N GLY A 381 4.09 9.75 -15.70
CA GLY A 381 4.25 8.46 -16.36
C GLY A 381 5.55 8.43 -17.17
N ALA A 382 6.42 7.47 -16.90
CA ALA A 382 7.60 7.21 -17.71
C ALA A 382 7.32 6.10 -18.72
N ALA A 383 7.93 6.21 -19.91
CA ALA A 383 7.73 5.24 -21.00
C ALA A 383 8.11 3.82 -20.56
N PRO A 384 7.37 2.76 -20.98
CA PRO A 384 7.63 1.38 -20.58
C PRO A 384 9.06 0.92 -20.83
N TRP A 385 9.69 1.35 -21.94
CA TRP A 385 11.08 0.99 -22.26
C TRP A 385 12.07 1.49 -21.19
N LEU A 386 11.82 2.65 -20.58
CA LEU A 386 12.63 3.21 -19.50
C LEU A 386 12.24 2.56 -18.18
N ASN A 387 10.95 2.56 -17.84
CA ASN A 387 10.46 2.13 -16.52
C ASN A 387 10.72 0.64 -16.28
N GLU A 388 10.20 -0.22 -17.14
CA GLU A 388 10.36 -1.68 -17.05
C GLU A 388 11.82 -2.08 -17.31
N GLY A 389 12.49 -1.38 -18.24
CA GLY A 389 13.90 -1.65 -18.57
C GLY A 389 14.84 -1.47 -17.38
N HIS A 390 14.68 -0.39 -16.62
CA HIS A 390 15.47 -0.15 -15.42
C HIS A 390 14.98 -0.98 -14.23
N ALA A 391 13.67 -1.23 -14.06
CA ALA A 391 13.17 -2.14 -13.03
C ALA A 391 13.80 -3.53 -13.17
N CYS A 392 13.84 -4.06 -14.40
CA CYS A 392 14.53 -5.32 -14.71
C CYS A 392 16.05 -5.24 -14.57
N LEU A 393 16.68 -4.09 -14.86
CA LEU A 393 18.12 -3.90 -14.65
C LEU A 393 18.50 -4.06 -13.17
N PHE A 394 17.62 -3.65 -12.25
CA PHE A 394 17.86 -3.75 -10.82
C PHE A 394 17.42 -5.07 -10.17
N GLU A 395 16.61 -5.92 -10.82
CA GLU A 395 16.21 -7.24 -10.27
C GLU A 395 17.40 -8.08 -9.78
N HIS A 396 18.48 -8.11 -10.55
CA HIS A 396 19.69 -8.88 -10.24
C HIS A 396 20.80 -8.04 -9.58
N ALA A 397 20.52 -6.81 -9.17
CA ALA A 397 21.51 -5.94 -8.54
C ALA A 397 22.02 -6.53 -7.22
N GLN A 398 23.34 -6.59 -7.06
CA GLN A 398 24.00 -7.08 -5.85
C GLN A 398 24.51 -5.90 -5.04
N VAL A 399 24.34 -5.94 -3.72
CA VAL A 399 24.86 -4.92 -2.79
C VAL A 399 25.87 -5.59 -1.88
N ASP A 400 27.10 -5.04 -1.80
CA ASP A 400 28.14 -5.55 -0.90
C ASP A 400 28.02 -5.00 0.54
N ASP A 401 28.85 -5.51 1.46
CA ASP A 401 28.88 -5.09 2.87
C ASP A 401 29.23 -3.59 3.07
N LYS A 402 29.66 -2.88 2.01
CA LYS A 402 29.98 -1.44 2.01
C LYS A 402 28.86 -0.60 1.37
N GLY A 403 27.84 -1.23 0.80
CA GLY A 403 26.78 -0.57 0.06
C GLY A 403 27.16 -0.20 -1.38
N HIS A 404 28.18 -0.83 -1.97
CA HIS A 404 28.46 -0.75 -3.41
C HIS A 404 27.45 -1.64 -4.13
N VAL A 405 26.70 -1.04 -5.05
CA VAL A 405 25.75 -1.75 -5.92
C VAL A 405 26.47 -2.17 -7.20
N THR A 406 26.28 -3.42 -7.64
CA THR A 406 26.77 -3.89 -8.95
C THR A 406 25.60 -4.41 -9.78
N LEU A 407 25.69 -4.19 -11.10
CA LEU A 407 24.65 -4.54 -12.08
C LEU A 407 25.16 -5.64 -13.02
N PRO A 408 24.96 -6.93 -12.67
CA PRO A 408 25.32 -8.05 -13.53
C PRO A 408 24.40 -8.14 -14.75
N GLU A 409 24.79 -8.97 -15.73
CA GLU A 409 23.89 -9.36 -16.83
C GLU A 409 22.77 -10.28 -16.30
N ASP A 410 21.56 -10.12 -16.84
CA ASP A 410 20.38 -10.89 -16.41
C ASP A 410 20.42 -12.32 -17.00
N PRO A 411 20.45 -13.37 -16.16
CA PRO A 411 20.58 -14.76 -16.61
C PRO A 411 19.33 -15.31 -17.32
N GLU A 412 18.18 -14.65 -17.23
CA GLU A 412 16.91 -15.09 -17.84
C GLU A 412 16.49 -14.25 -19.05
N ARG A 413 16.81 -12.95 -19.06
CA ARG A 413 16.49 -12.01 -20.15
C ARG A 413 17.57 -11.97 -21.23
N ALA A 414 18.86 -12.10 -20.87
CA ALA A 414 19.93 -12.10 -21.87
C ALA A 414 19.81 -13.26 -22.88
N PRO A 415 19.52 -14.52 -22.49
CA PRO A 415 19.31 -15.60 -23.46
C PRO A 415 18.11 -15.32 -24.39
N VAL A 416 16.99 -14.84 -23.85
CA VAL A 416 15.78 -14.49 -24.64
C VAL A 416 16.09 -13.42 -25.67
N LEU A 417 16.81 -12.38 -25.27
CA LEU A 417 17.22 -11.30 -26.17
C LEU A 417 18.14 -11.81 -27.28
N LEU A 418 19.14 -12.63 -26.93
CA LEU A 418 20.12 -13.16 -27.88
C LEU A 418 19.51 -14.16 -28.88
N GLU A 419 18.64 -15.06 -28.41
CA GLU A 419 17.88 -15.99 -29.26
C GLU A 419 16.97 -15.27 -30.27
N ASN A 420 16.53 -14.06 -29.95
CA ASN A 420 15.60 -13.27 -30.75
C ASN A 420 16.23 -11.97 -31.28
N LEU A 421 17.57 -11.85 -31.30
CA LEU A 421 18.25 -10.55 -31.43
C LEU A 421 17.86 -9.77 -32.69
N GLU A 422 17.80 -10.43 -33.85
CA GLU A 422 17.41 -9.75 -35.10
C GLU A 422 15.97 -9.21 -35.05
N THR A 423 15.07 -9.93 -34.35
CA THR A 423 13.68 -9.50 -34.12
C THR A 423 13.64 -8.34 -33.13
N ALA A 424 14.41 -8.42 -32.05
CA ALA A 424 14.55 -7.35 -31.06
C ALA A 424 15.10 -6.06 -31.66
N VAL A 425 16.14 -6.15 -32.49
CA VAL A 425 16.71 -5.02 -33.24
C VAL A 425 15.66 -4.40 -34.15
N ALA A 426 14.97 -5.20 -34.96
CA ALA A 426 13.93 -4.71 -35.87
C ALA A 426 12.73 -4.06 -35.16
N LEU A 427 12.35 -4.56 -33.97
CA LEU A 427 11.25 -4.04 -33.16
C LEU A 427 11.64 -2.91 -32.21
N LEU A 428 12.92 -2.55 -32.10
CA LEU A 428 13.40 -1.50 -31.20
C LEU A 428 12.68 -0.14 -31.40
N PRO A 429 12.43 0.35 -32.63
CA PRO A 429 11.68 1.59 -32.84
C PRO A 429 10.22 1.50 -32.38
N TYR A 430 9.60 0.32 -32.47
CA TYR A 430 8.24 0.09 -31.98
C TYR A 430 8.19 0.09 -30.45
N LEU A 431 9.18 -0.56 -29.79
CA LEU A 431 9.28 -0.56 -28.33
C LEU A 431 9.38 0.87 -27.75
N LEU A 432 10.16 1.74 -28.39
CA LEU A 432 10.32 3.14 -27.94
C LEU A 432 8.99 3.91 -27.97
N GLN A 433 8.08 3.60 -28.89
CA GLN A 433 6.78 4.28 -29.04
C GLN A 433 5.62 3.55 -28.33
N THR A 434 5.89 2.42 -27.66
CA THR A 434 4.89 1.55 -27.03
C THR A 434 4.35 2.15 -25.71
N ASP A 435 3.04 2.16 -25.52
CA ASP A 435 2.39 2.49 -24.23
C ASP A 435 2.22 1.23 -23.33
N TYR A 436 1.70 1.41 -22.12
CA TYR A 436 1.54 0.30 -21.17
C TYR A 436 0.53 -0.77 -21.64
N GLU A 437 -0.53 -0.40 -22.36
CA GLU A 437 -1.51 -1.37 -22.87
C GLU A 437 -0.84 -2.26 -23.91
N ALA A 438 -0.20 -1.67 -24.92
CA ALA A 438 0.56 -2.38 -25.94
C ALA A 438 1.81 -3.09 -25.38
N PHE A 439 2.40 -2.62 -24.27
CA PHE A 439 3.51 -3.30 -23.60
C PHE A 439 3.06 -4.60 -22.92
N TYR A 440 1.92 -4.59 -22.23
CA TYR A 440 1.41 -5.79 -21.55
C TYR A 440 0.60 -6.72 -22.45
N ASP A 441 0.00 -6.25 -23.55
CA ASP A 441 -0.82 -7.08 -24.44
C ASP A 441 -0.03 -8.20 -25.16
N GLY A 442 -0.77 -9.18 -25.68
CA GLY A 442 -0.27 -10.26 -26.52
C GLY A 442 0.09 -11.53 -25.75
N THR A 443 0.87 -12.40 -26.41
CA THR A 443 1.23 -13.71 -25.85
C THR A 443 2.28 -13.58 -24.74
N GLN A 444 2.34 -14.56 -23.83
CA GLN A 444 3.37 -14.61 -22.78
C GLN A 444 4.79 -14.54 -23.36
N ALA A 445 5.04 -15.19 -24.50
CA ALA A 445 6.32 -15.12 -25.20
C ALA A 445 6.61 -13.72 -25.75
N GLY A 446 5.62 -13.05 -26.36
CA GLY A 446 5.75 -11.67 -26.84
C GLY A 446 5.98 -10.67 -25.71
N ARG A 447 5.30 -10.84 -24.56
CA ARG A 447 5.54 -10.04 -23.35
C ARG A 447 6.95 -10.27 -22.80
N ARG A 448 7.40 -11.54 -22.70
CA ARG A 448 8.77 -11.88 -22.26
C ARG A 448 9.84 -11.26 -23.17
N LEU A 449 9.62 -11.23 -24.48
CA LEU A 449 10.52 -10.56 -25.42
C LEU A 449 10.52 -9.03 -25.22
N LYS A 450 9.35 -8.38 -25.07
CA LYS A 450 9.27 -6.94 -24.77
C LYS A 450 10.04 -6.56 -23.50
N TYR A 451 9.92 -7.35 -22.43
CA TYR A 451 10.72 -7.21 -21.22
C TYR A 451 12.23 -7.39 -21.46
N ALA A 452 12.64 -8.42 -22.20
CA ALA A 452 14.05 -8.66 -22.53
C ALA A 452 14.64 -7.54 -23.40
N MET A 453 13.84 -6.95 -24.31
CA MET A 453 14.24 -5.80 -25.11
C MET A 453 14.38 -4.52 -24.27
N ALA A 454 13.43 -4.23 -23.37
CA ALA A 454 13.50 -3.06 -22.48
C ALA A 454 14.69 -3.13 -21.52
N TRP A 455 14.89 -4.30 -20.89
CA TRP A 455 16.08 -4.58 -20.08
C TRP A 455 17.37 -4.43 -20.91
N GLY A 456 17.41 -5.04 -22.10
CA GLY A 456 18.57 -4.99 -22.97
C GLY A 456 18.93 -3.58 -23.44
N LEU A 457 17.91 -2.74 -23.67
CA LEU A 457 18.07 -1.33 -23.99
C LEU A 457 18.66 -0.55 -22.81
N ALA A 458 18.10 -0.71 -21.59
CA ALA A 458 18.65 -0.07 -20.39
C ALA A 458 20.11 -0.51 -20.11
N TYR A 459 20.40 -1.81 -20.24
CA TYR A 459 21.76 -2.34 -20.08
C TYR A 459 22.73 -1.80 -21.15
N TYR A 460 22.31 -1.72 -22.41
CA TYR A 460 23.12 -1.12 -23.47
C TYR A 460 23.37 0.38 -23.25
N LEU A 461 22.35 1.17 -22.88
CA LEU A 461 22.52 2.60 -22.61
C LEU A 461 23.51 2.87 -21.46
N HIS A 462 23.46 2.06 -20.39
CA HIS A 462 24.34 2.25 -19.23
C HIS A 462 25.73 1.61 -19.38
N LYS A 463 25.87 0.49 -20.10
CA LYS A 463 27.12 -0.27 -20.14
C LYS A 463 27.72 -0.46 -21.53
N GLY A 464 26.92 -0.37 -22.59
CA GLY A 464 27.37 -0.46 -23.98
C GLY A 464 27.79 0.89 -24.54
N VAL A 465 26.98 1.92 -24.37
CA VAL A 465 27.25 3.28 -24.88
C VAL A 465 28.56 3.87 -24.32
N PRO A 466 28.93 3.73 -23.04
CA PRO A 466 30.26 4.18 -22.56
C PRO A 466 31.46 3.50 -23.20
N LEU A 467 31.27 2.36 -23.88
CA LEU A 467 32.31 1.67 -24.64
C LEU A 467 32.40 2.16 -26.09
N GLU A 468 31.50 3.01 -26.55
CA GLU A 468 31.50 3.57 -27.91
C GLU A 468 32.51 4.72 -28.04
N ARG A 469 33.06 4.87 -29.24
CA ARG A 469 33.98 5.96 -29.55
C ARG A 469 33.17 7.18 -29.97
N ASP A 470 33.24 8.23 -29.15
CA ASP A 470 32.43 9.46 -29.31
C ASP A 470 30.93 9.11 -29.29
N PRO A 471 30.41 8.65 -28.13
CA PRO A 471 29.15 7.92 -28.04
C PRO A 471 27.94 8.77 -28.44
N PRO A 472 27.36 8.59 -29.65
CA PRO A 472 26.32 9.47 -30.16
C PRO A 472 25.01 9.34 -29.36
N HIS A 473 24.85 8.25 -28.62
CA HIS A 473 23.65 7.92 -27.83
C HIS A 473 23.78 8.28 -26.34
N ALA A 474 24.91 8.83 -25.89
CA ALA A 474 25.20 9.05 -24.47
C ALA A 474 24.19 9.97 -23.75
N ARG A 475 23.52 10.85 -24.48
CA ARG A 475 22.58 11.82 -23.91
C ARG A 475 21.13 11.33 -23.83
N VAL A 476 20.78 10.20 -24.44
CA VAL A 476 19.39 9.76 -24.61
C VAL A 476 18.60 9.72 -23.29
N LEU A 477 19.24 9.31 -22.19
CA LEU A 477 18.61 9.27 -20.87
C LEU A 477 18.41 10.67 -20.27
N ASP A 478 19.42 11.53 -20.33
CA ASP A 478 19.36 12.92 -19.84
C ASP A 478 18.34 13.75 -20.63
N ASP A 479 18.36 13.62 -21.96
CA ASP A 479 17.46 14.31 -22.87
C ASP A 479 16.01 13.77 -22.72
N TYR A 480 15.82 12.47 -22.45
CA TYR A 480 14.50 11.92 -22.08
C TYR A 480 13.97 12.52 -20.78
N LEU A 481 14.75 12.54 -19.70
CA LEU A 481 14.30 13.06 -18.40
C LEU A 481 14.00 14.56 -18.48
N THR A 482 14.86 15.31 -19.17
CA THR A 482 14.65 16.74 -19.47
C THR A 482 13.36 16.94 -20.26
N ALA A 483 13.14 16.15 -21.32
CA ALA A 483 11.95 16.24 -22.14
C ALA A 483 10.67 15.82 -21.40
N LEU A 484 10.73 14.83 -20.51
CA LEU A 484 9.59 14.42 -19.66
C LEU A 484 9.20 15.54 -18.69
N GLY A 485 10.18 16.20 -18.07
CA GLY A 485 9.94 17.34 -17.17
C GLY A 485 9.37 18.60 -17.85
N VAL A 486 9.44 18.70 -19.18
CA VAL A 486 8.88 19.82 -19.97
C VAL A 486 7.57 19.47 -20.66
N SER A 487 7.49 18.27 -21.27
CA SER A 487 6.32 17.82 -22.03
C SER A 487 5.21 17.25 -21.16
N HIS A 488 5.57 16.71 -19.98
CA HIS A 488 4.69 15.91 -19.11
C HIS A 488 4.09 14.66 -19.80
N ASP A 489 4.66 14.23 -20.93
CA ASP A 489 4.15 13.14 -21.77
C ASP A 489 5.29 12.20 -22.18
N GLN A 490 5.15 10.91 -21.85
CA GLN A 490 6.18 9.89 -22.09
C GLN A 490 6.53 9.66 -23.57
N HIS A 491 5.57 9.89 -24.47
CA HIS A 491 5.72 9.66 -25.90
C HIS A 491 6.44 10.84 -26.54
N ALA A 492 6.03 12.07 -26.22
CA ALA A 492 6.75 13.29 -26.59
C ALA A 492 8.18 13.30 -26.01
N ALA A 493 8.37 12.86 -24.76
CA ALA A 493 9.68 12.73 -24.14
C ALA A 493 10.58 11.74 -24.90
N THR A 494 10.05 10.58 -25.32
CA THR A 494 10.81 9.62 -26.12
C THR A 494 11.12 10.15 -27.53
N GLN A 495 10.16 10.82 -28.19
CA GLN A 495 10.40 11.43 -29.50
C GLN A 495 11.51 12.49 -29.45
N LEU A 496 11.54 13.33 -28.42
CA LEU A 496 12.56 14.35 -28.24
C LEU A 496 13.94 13.74 -27.92
N ALA A 497 14.00 12.75 -27.04
CA ALA A 497 15.24 12.05 -26.66
C ALA A 497 15.95 11.34 -27.84
N PHE A 498 15.18 10.91 -28.84
CA PHE A 498 15.67 10.23 -30.04
C PHE A 498 15.65 11.11 -31.30
N ALA A 499 15.35 12.41 -31.19
CA ALA A 499 15.17 13.30 -32.36
C ALA A 499 16.44 13.47 -33.21
N GLU A 500 17.62 13.41 -32.60
CA GLU A 500 18.93 13.50 -33.27
C GLU A 500 19.60 12.12 -33.43
N VAL A 501 18.91 11.02 -33.09
CA VAL A 501 19.43 9.65 -33.15
C VAL A 501 19.06 8.99 -34.48
N GLU A 502 20.05 8.76 -35.33
CA GLU A 502 19.88 7.98 -36.56
C GLU A 502 19.55 6.51 -36.23
N MET A 503 18.27 6.16 -36.33
CA MET A 503 17.72 4.90 -35.79
C MET A 503 18.38 3.64 -36.39
N GLU A 504 18.74 3.65 -37.68
CA GLU A 504 19.46 2.52 -38.30
C GLU A 504 20.86 2.34 -37.69
N ALA A 505 21.54 3.44 -37.35
CA ALA A 505 22.84 3.41 -36.69
C ALA A 505 22.72 2.95 -35.23
N PHE A 506 21.68 3.40 -34.51
CA PHE A 506 21.35 2.96 -33.16
C PHE A 506 21.06 1.45 -33.11
N GLN A 507 20.22 0.95 -34.03
CA GLN A 507 19.93 -0.47 -34.20
C GLN A 507 21.20 -1.29 -34.49
N ALA A 508 22.08 -0.78 -35.36
CA ALA A 508 23.34 -1.44 -35.69
C ALA A 508 24.31 -1.47 -34.48
N ALA A 509 24.41 -0.39 -33.71
CA ALA A 509 25.26 -0.29 -32.53
C ALA A 509 24.77 -1.20 -31.38
N PHE A 510 23.47 -1.17 -31.09
CA PHE A 510 22.82 -2.10 -30.15
C PHE A 510 23.07 -3.57 -30.54
N ARG A 511 22.92 -3.90 -31.84
CA ARG A 511 23.18 -5.24 -32.37
C ARG A 511 24.65 -5.66 -32.23
N ASP A 512 25.58 -4.77 -32.55
CA ASP A 512 27.03 -5.03 -32.42
C ASP A 512 27.43 -5.27 -30.96
N PHE A 513 26.90 -4.45 -30.05
CA PHE A 513 27.11 -4.58 -28.61
C PHE A 513 26.74 -5.98 -28.10
N TRP A 514 25.51 -6.44 -28.37
CA TRP A 514 25.03 -7.75 -27.89
C TRP A 514 25.78 -8.93 -28.53
N LEU A 515 26.27 -8.79 -29.76
CA LEU A 515 27.02 -9.84 -30.46
C LEU A 515 28.51 -9.90 -30.10
N ARG A 516 29.14 -8.78 -29.73
CA ARG A 516 30.61 -8.67 -29.67
C ARG A 516 31.17 -8.05 -28.39
N ARG A 517 30.39 -7.25 -27.66
CA ARG A 517 30.92 -6.33 -26.63
C ARG A 517 30.34 -6.50 -25.23
N ARG A 518 29.31 -7.34 -25.04
CA ARG A 518 28.73 -7.64 -23.71
C ARG A 518 29.76 -8.08 -22.66
N ASP A 519 30.80 -8.82 -23.06
CA ASP A 519 31.89 -9.24 -22.17
C ASP A 519 32.78 -8.06 -21.71
N GLU A 520 32.92 -7.02 -22.53
CA GLU A 520 33.59 -5.76 -22.13
C GLU A 520 32.72 -4.98 -21.13
N ALA A 521 31.39 -4.97 -21.33
CA ALA A 521 30.40 -4.28 -20.50
C ALA A 521 30.32 -4.80 -19.05
N GLN A 522 30.77 -6.03 -18.79
CA GLN A 522 30.92 -6.54 -17.42
C GLN A 522 31.94 -5.75 -16.58
N ARG A 523 32.87 -5.04 -17.24
CA ARG A 523 33.89 -4.19 -16.59
C ARG A 523 33.48 -2.71 -16.48
N VAL A 524 32.34 -2.34 -17.07
CA VAL A 524 31.78 -1.00 -16.92
C VAL A 524 30.92 -0.98 -15.66
N ASP A 525 31.32 -0.15 -14.70
CA ASP A 525 30.44 0.26 -13.61
C ASP A 525 29.77 1.59 -14.00
N PRO A 526 28.46 1.63 -14.26
CA PRO A 526 27.75 2.86 -14.61
C PRO A 526 27.48 3.76 -13.38
N LEU A 527 27.92 3.35 -12.19
CA LEU A 527 27.74 4.12 -10.96
C LEU A 527 28.97 4.93 -10.56
N GLU A 528 30.16 4.59 -11.06
CA GLU A 528 31.42 5.36 -10.90
C GLU A 528 31.47 6.59 -11.80
#